data_AF-A0A1J4K0P3-F1
#
_entry.id   AF-A0A1J4K0P3-F1
#
_cell.length_a   1.000
_cell.length_b   1.000
_cell.length_c   1.000
_cell.angle_alpha   90.00
_cell.angle_beta   90.00
_cell.angle_gamma   90.00
#
_symmetry.space_group_name_H-M   'P 1'
#
loop_
_entity.id
_entity.type
_entity.pdbx_description
1 polymer ?
#
loop_
_entity_poly.entity_id
_entity_poly.type
_entity_poly.pdbx_seq_one_letter_code
_entity_poly.pdbx_strand_id
1 'polypeptide(L)'
;MTTTEEEGYRQIPREYRIAHPRPSICPQTKSEIEPFPTDVFRHYLKFVKNVIPKYELDSNVKESEAITYMRSLFDQEDPNPLYMELEMHLFLVTCQNHQVKLMANPSLTKFSILHHELFLASELIHIGKIKVEMADFCNMMLADIVDLYHNHFNDILEQKFWAKTKSVDDVIHHFLKKEFERMRTLNPYTYKNLTSVAMRKAIDSAPNSSVNKLIQWAQNNSINMDVT
;
A
#
# COMPACT_ATOMS: atom_id res chain seq x y z
N MET A 1 79.65 58.07 -20.53
CA MET A 1 80.08 57.48 -19.24
C MET A 1 78.97 57.78 -18.25
N THR A 2 78.32 56.89 -17.52
CA THR A 2 78.39 55.44 -17.28
C THR A 2 77.07 55.08 -16.59
N THR A 3 76.50 53.94 -16.94
CA THR A 3 75.28 53.26 -16.45
C THR A 3 75.20 53.09 -14.94
N THR A 4 73.98 53.16 -14.37
CA THR A 4 73.42 52.05 -13.55
C THR A 4 71.89 52.09 -13.55
N GLU A 5 71.31 50.92 -13.77
CA GLU A 5 69.88 50.59 -13.84
C GLU A 5 69.22 50.62 -12.46
N GLU A 6 67.90 50.82 -12.41
CA GLU A 6 66.99 49.97 -11.64
C GLU A 6 65.53 50.26 -11.99
N GLU A 7 64.99 49.40 -12.85
CA GLU A 7 63.65 48.81 -12.80
C GLU A 7 62.55 49.61 -12.10
N GLY A 8 61.99 50.60 -12.82
CA GLY A 8 60.63 51.06 -12.56
C GLY A 8 59.62 49.99 -12.94
N TYR A 9 59.46 48.97 -12.09
CA TYR A 9 58.35 48.02 -12.15
C TYR A 9 57.05 48.81 -12.40
N ARG A 10 56.46 48.66 -13.59
CA ARG A 10 55.04 48.97 -13.79
C ARG A 10 54.29 48.06 -12.82
N GLN A 11 53.94 48.59 -11.64
CA GLN A 11 53.08 47.88 -10.71
C GLN A 11 51.78 47.59 -11.44
N ILE A 12 51.58 46.34 -11.86
CA ILE A 12 50.28 45.83 -12.22
C ILE A 12 49.41 46.09 -10.98
N PRO A 13 48.31 46.85 -11.08
CA PRO A 13 47.47 47.14 -9.93
C PRO A 13 47.04 45.82 -9.31
N ARG A 14 47.51 45.55 -8.09
CA ARG A 14 47.10 44.35 -7.36
C ARG A 14 45.57 44.41 -7.19
N GLU A 15 44.92 43.26 -7.35
CA GLU A 15 43.48 43.01 -7.40
C GLU A 15 42.65 43.68 -6.27
N TYR A 16 43.31 44.17 -5.22
CA TYR A 16 42.76 44.89 -4.08
C TYR A 16 42.18 46.30 -4.36
N ARG A 17 42.21 46.80 -5.61
CA ARG A 17 41.63 48.11 -5.98
C ARG A 17 40.44 48.03 -6.95
N ILE A 18 39.95 46.84 -7.26
CA ILE A 18 38.64 46.72 -7.88
C ILE A 18 37.65 46.58 -6.73
N ALA A 19 36.85 47.62 -6.47
CA ALA A 19 35.69 47.47 -5.61
C ALA A 19 34.87 46.31 -6.19
N HIS A 20 34.82 45.17 -5.49
CA HIS A 20 34.05 44.04 -5.96
C HIS A 20 32.65 44.55 -6.31
N PRO A 21 32.19 44.43 -7.57
CA PRO A 21 30.85 44.86 -7.91
C PRO A 21 29.92 44.05 -7.00
N ARG A 22 29.17 44.74 -6.14
CA ARG A 22 28.13 44.07 -5.36
C ARG A 22 27.18 43.46 -6.39
N PRO A 23 26.94 42.14 -6.37
CA PRO A 23 25.97 41.55 -7.28
C PRO A 23 24.65 42.30 -7.12
N SER A 24 24.08 42.76 -8.24
CA SER A 24 22.86 43.58 -8.25
C SER A 24 21.68 42.89 -7.58
N ILE A 25 21.77 41.57 -7.47
CA ILE A 25 20.83 40.69 -6.79
C ILE A 25 21.67 39.78 -5.90
N CYS A 26 21.72 40.10 -4.61
CA CYS A 26 22.09 39.11 -3.61
C CYS A 26 20.78 38.38 -3.26
N PRO A 27 20.62 37.07 -3.52
CA PRO A 27 19.44 36.36 -3.09
C PRO A 27 19.33 36.53 -1.57
N GLN A 28 18.30 37.26 -1.12
CA GLN A 28 17.97 37.29 0.29
C GLN A 28 17.33 35.94 0.61
N THR A 29 18.15 34.97 1.00
CA THR A 29 17.66 33.79 1.70
C THR A 29 17.11 34.26 3.03
N LYS A 30 15.80 34.51 3.10
CA LYS A 30 15.10 34.38 4.38
C LYS A 30 15.28 32.92 4.78
N SER A 31 16.12 32.68 5.78
CA SER A 31 16.12 31.38 6.45
C SER A 31 14.80 31.34 7.22
N GLU A 32 13.74 30.86 6.58
CA GLU A 32 12.61 30.34 7.33
C GLU A 32 13.15 29.11 8.06
N ILE A 33 13.59 29.31 9.30
CA ILE A 33 13.99 28.22 10.17
C ILE A 33 12.67 27.54 10.55
N GLU A 34 12.25 26.59 9.71
CA GLU A 34 11.17 25.68 10.07
C GLU A 34 11.69 24.82 11.24
N PRO A 35 11.04 24.87 12.42
CA PRO A 35 11.49 24.08 13.56
C PRO A 35 11.39 22.60 13.20
N PHE A 36 12.46 21.84 13.46
CA PHE A 36 12.47 20.41 13.18
C PHE A 36 11.33 19.70 13.93
N PRO A 37 10.45 18.95 13.24
CA PRO A 37 9.26 18.33 13.83
C PRO A 37 9.66 17.09 14.65
N THR A 38 10.20 17.32 15.83
CA THR A 38 10.82 16.28 16.68
C THR A 38 9.86 15.16 17.05
N ASP A 39 8.61 15.50 17.38
CA ASP A 39 7.62 14.50 17.80
C ASP A 39 7.16 13.63 16.64
N VAL A 40 6.96 14.22 15.45
CA VAL A 40 6.61 13.49 14.24
C VAL A 40 7.78 12.60 13.79
N PHE A 41 9.01 13.09 13.87
CA PHE A 41 10.19 12.27 13.60
C PHE A 41 10.30 11.07 14.57
N ARG A 42 10.03 11.27 15.87
CA ARG A 42 10.00 10.17 16.84
C ARG A 42 8.90 9.17 16.54
N HIS A 43 7.73 9.66 16.11
CA HIS A 43 6.60 8.84 15.67
C HIS A 43 7.02 7.93 14.52
N TYR A 44 7.58 8.51 13.46
CA TYR A 44 8.13 7.79 12.31
C TYR A 44 9.23 6.80 12.71
N LEU A 45 10.18 7.22 13.54
CA LEU A 45 11.28 6.34 13.97
C LEU A 45 10.75 5.10 14.72
N LYS A 46 9.69 5.27 15.53
CA LYS A 46 9.03 4.17 16.22
C LYS A 46 8.24 3.29 15.23
N PHE A 47 7.60 3.86 14.22
CA PHE A 47 6.97 3.10 13.15
C PHE A 47 7.98 2.16 12.46
N VAL A 48 9.10 2.73 12.01
CA VAL A 48 10.16 2.01 11.29
C VAL A 48 10.82 0.92 12.15
N LYS A 49 11.12 1.21 13.42
CA LYS A 49 11.91 0.30 14.27
C LYS A 49 11.08 -0.74 15.00
N ASN A 50 9.83 -0.43 15.33
CA ASN A 50 9.06 -1.23 16.27
C ASN A 50 7.75 -1.78 15.68
N VAL A 51 7.10 -1.05 14.78
CA VAL A 51 5.77 -1.40 14.26
C VAL A 51 5.91 -2.21 12.98
N ILE A 52 6.51 -1.64 11.92
CA ILE A 52 6.67 -2.32 10.62
C ILE A 52 7.40 -3.66 10.72
N PRO A 53 8.51 -3.81 11.47
CA PRO A 53 9.21 -5.10 11.55
C PRO A 53 8.39 -6.24 12.16
N LYS A 54 7.31 -5.92 12.88
CA LYS A 54 6.39 -6.89 13.50
C LYS A 54 5.10 -7.07 12.71
N TYR A 55 4.95 -6.34 11.59
CA TYR A 55 3.76 -6.45 10.77
C TYR A 55 3.66 -7.85 10.15
N GLU A 56 2.52 -8.49 10.40
CA GLU A 56 2.18 -9.80 9.85
C GLU A 56 0.71 -9.84 9.44
N LEU A 57 0.41 -10.69 8.47
CA LEU A 57 -0.96 -10.94 8.02
C LEU A 57 -1.64 -11.93 8.96
N ASP A 58 -2.15 -11.43 10.08
CA ASP A 58 -2.86 -12.20 11.11
C ASP A 58 -4.38 -12.15 10.91
N SER A 59 -5.02 -13.33 10.89
CA SER A 59 -6.48 -13.47 10.77
C SER A 59 -7.25 -13.13 12.05
N ASN A 60 -6.57 -13.02 13.19
CA ASN A 60 -7.20 -12.77 14.48
C ASN A 60 -7.44 -11.27 14.75
N VAL A 61 -6.84 -10.39 13.95
CA VAL A 61 -6.88 -8.95 14.14
C VAL A 61 -7.69 -8.32 13.02
N LYS A 62 -8.63 -7.42 13.37
CA LYS A 62 -9.47 -6.73 12.39
C LYS A 62 -8.74 -5.63 11.63
N GLU A 63 -7.74 -5.00 12.22
CA GLU A 63 -6.93 -3.92 11.64
C GLU A 63 -5.54 -4.05 12.24
N SER A 64 -4.49 -4.06 11.41
CA SER A 64 -3.13 -4.21 11.91
C SER A 64 -2.67 -3.03 12.76
N GLU A 65 -1.74 -3.30 13.70
CA GLU A 65 -1.08 -2.25 14.48
C GLU A 65 -0.41 -1.21 13.57
N ALA A 66 0.06 -1.61 12.38
CA ALA A 66 0.66 -0.70 11.42
C ALA A 66 -0.34 0.33 10.88
N ILE A 67 -1.54 -0.09 10.46
CA ILE A 67 -2.58 0.84 10.01
C ILE A 67 -3.04 1.73 11.16
N THR A 68 -3.32 1.16 12.34
CA THR A 68 -3.73 1.95 13.52
C THR A 68 -2.67 2.99 13.89
N TYR A 69 -1.39 2.62 13.82
CA TYR A 69 -0.29 3.53 14.13
C TYR A 69 -0.18 4.66 13.11
N MET A 70 -0.26 4.37 11.81
CA MET A 70 -0.28 5.40 10.77
C MET A 70 -1.49 6.33 10.94
N ARG A 71 -2.68 5.80 11.23
CA ARG A 71 -3.90 6.60 11.42
C ARG A 71 -3.72 7.70 12.47
N SER A 72 -2.99 7.41 13.56
CA SER A 72 -2.70 8.41 14.60
C SER A 72 -1.85 9.60 14.13
N LEU A 73 -1.08 9.44 13.05
CA LEU A 73 -0.39 10.54 12.39
C LEU A 73 -1.35 11.34 11.49
N PHE A 74 -2.28 10.66 10.82
CA PHE A 74 -3.21 11.26 9.86
C PHE A 74 -4.35 12.04 10.55
N ASP A 75 -4.70 11.66 11.78
CA ASP A 75 -5.74 12.32 12.57
C ASP A 75 -5.27 13.63 13.26
N GLN A 76 -4.00 14.04 13.09
CA GLN A 76 -3.50 15.30 13.63
C GLN A 76 -4.10 16.51 12.90
N GLU A 77 -4.32 17.64 13.59
CA GLU A 77 -4.92 18.84 12.99
C GLU A 77 -4.08 19.44 11.85
N ASP A 78 -2.76 19.29 11.91
CA ASP A 78 -1.81 19.69 10.87
C ASP A 78 -0.72 18.61 10.72
N PRO A 79 -1.04 17.49 10.04
CA PRO A 79 -0.15 16.36 9.96
C PRO A 79 0.99 16.66 8.99
N ASN A 80 2.23 16.36 9.36
CA ASN A 80 3.38 16.65 8.51
C ASN A 80 3.36 15.77 7.23
N PRO A 81 3.18 16.34 6.02
CA PRO A 81 2.95 15.56 4.80
C PRO A 81 4.12 14.63 4.45
N LEU A 82 5.35 15.06 4.74
CA LEU A 82 6.54 14.25 4.46
C LEU A 82 6.52 12.93 5.24
N TYR A 83 6.19 12.97 6.53
CA TYR A 83 6.19 11.76 7.35
C TYR A 83 5.00 10.85 7.06
N MET A 84 3.84 11.42 6.69
CA MET A 84 2.70 10.63 6.19
C MET A 84 3.09 9.85 4.93
N GLU A 85 3.76 10.53 3.98
CA GLU A 85 4.26 9.90 2.76
C GLU A 85 5.30 8.81 3.05
N LEU A 86 6.24 9.06 3.97
CA LEU A 86 7.28 8.09 4.33
C LEU A 86 6.71 6.85 5.01
N GLU A 87 5.77 7.01 5.94
CA GLU A 87 5.10 5.87 6.60
C GLU A 87 4.28 5.07 5.59
N MET A 88 3.47 5.75 4.77
CA MET A 88 2.65 5.10 3.75
C MET A 88 3.52 4.35 2.74
N HIS A 89 4.59 4.96 2.24
CA HIS A 89 5.49 4.32 1.28
C HIS A 89 6.12 3.05 1.87
N LEU A 90 6.64 3.13 3.11
CA LEU A 90 7.23 1.97 3.77
C LEU A 90 6.21 0.86 4.00
N PHE A 91 4.99 1.21 4.38
CA PHE A 91 3.90 0.25 4.54
C PHE A 91 3.57 -0.45 3.22
N LEU A 92 3.37 0.30 2.13
CA LEU A 92 3.04 -0.27 0.82
C LEU A 92 4.16 -1.18 0.29
N VAL A 93 5.43 -0.81 0.46
CA VAL A 93 6.57 -1.69 0.12
C VAL A 93 6.58 -2.96 0.97
N THR A 94 6.21 -2.87 2.25
CA THR A 94 6.07 -4.03 3.13
C THR A 94 4.94 -4.94 2.67
N CYS A 95 3.78 -4.39 2.31
CA CYS A 95 2.66 -5.12 1.70
C CYS A 95 3.08 -5.82 0.40
N GLN A 96 3.81 -5.14 -0.48
CA GLN A 96 4.33 -5.72 -1.72
C GLN A 96 5.25 -6.92 -1.42
N ASN A 97 6.11 -6.83 -0.41
CA ASN A 97 6.95 -7.96 0.01
C ASN A 97 6.10 -9.15 0.49
N HIS A 98 5.02 -8.90 1.24
CA HIS A 98 4.07 -9.95 1.59
C HIS A 98 3.37 -10.54 0.36
N GLN A 99 2.96 -9.73 -0.61
CA GLN A 99 2.39 -10.19 -1.88
C GLN A 99 3.36 -11.13 -2.60
N VAL A 100 4.64 -10.76 -2.75
CA VAL A 100 5.67 -11.61 -3.38
C VAL A 100 5.83 -12.93 -2.63
N LYS A 101 5.86 -12.91 -1.29
CA LYS A 101 5.91 -14.14 -0.48
C LYS A 101 4.68 -15.03 -0.68
N LEU A 102 3.50 -14.43 -0.87
CA LEU A 102 2.26 -15.15 -1.14
C LEU A 102 2.18 -15.72 -2.56
N MET A 103 2.87 -15.13 -3.54
CA MET A 103 3.01 -15.76 -4.86
C MET A 103 3.74 -17.11 -4.78
N ALA A 104 4.73 -17.22 -3.89
CA ALA A 104 5.44 -18.48 -3.66
C ALA A 104 4.67 -19.45 -2.74
N ASN A 105 3.96 -18.93 -1.74
CA ASN A 105 3.20 -19.72 -0.76
C ASN A 105 1.76 -19.17 -0.65
N PRO A 106 0.89 -19.52 -1.60
CA PRO A 106 -0.43 -18.91 -1.70
C PRO A 106 -1.34 -19.32 -0.54
N SER A 107 -2.14 -18.37 -0.09
CA SER A 107 -3.12 -18.55 0.98
C SER A 107 -4.28 -17.60 0.79
N LEU A 108 -5.48 -18.13 0.57
CA LEU A 108 -6.68 -17.31 0.41
C LEU A 108 -6.92 -16.38 1.61
N THR A 109 -6.67 -16.88 2.83
CA THR A 109 -6.74 -16.07 4.05
C THR A 109 -5.78 -14.90 4.02
N LYS A 110 -4.51 -15.13 3.70
CA LYS A 110 -3.53 -14.04 3.68
C LYS A 110 -3.78 -13.06 2.54
N PHE A 111 -4.24 -13.52 1.36
CA PHE A 111 -4.68 -12.62 0.29
C PHE A 111 -5.86 -11.76 0.74
N SER A 112 -6.87 -12.34 1.40
CA SER A 112 -8.02 -11.57 1.88
C SER A 112 -7.64 -10.51 2.93
N ILE A 113 -6.71 -10.83 3.84
CA ILE A 113 -6.20 -9.88 4.84
C ILE A 113 -5.36 -8.79 4.16
N LEU A 114 -4.51 -9.15 3.21
CA LEU A 114 -3.68 -8.17 2.51
C LEU A 114 -4.54 -7.20 1.67
N HIS A 115 -5.57 -7.70 0.99
CA HIS A 115 -6.55 -6.83 0.30
C HIS A 115 -7.26 -5.89 1.29
N HIS A 116 -7.63 -6.40 2.47
CA HIS A 116 -8.26 -5.61 3.52
C HIS A 116 -7.35 -4.46 3.99
N GLU A 117 -6.10 -4.76 4.29
CA GLU A 117 -5.09 -3.80 4.75
C GLU A 117 -4.77 -2.74 3.68
N LEU A 118 -4.63 -3.15 2.42
CA LEU A 118 -4.43 -2.23 1.30
C LEU A 118 -5.65 -1.31 1.08
N PHE A 119 -6.87 -1.81 1.28
CA PHE A 119 -8.05 -0.96 1.22
C PHE A 119 -8.03 0.10 2.33
N LEU A 120 -7.71 -0.27 3.57
CA LEU A 120 -7.58 0.70 4.67
C LEU A 120 -6.47 1.73 4.40
N ALA A 121 -5.35 1.30 3.82
CA ALA A 121 -4.28 2.20 3.40
C ALA A 121 -4.76 3.17 2.31
N SER A 122 -5.58 2.70 1.36
CA SER A 122 -6.18 3.57 0.33
C SER A 122 -7.09 4.64 0.92
N GLU A 123 -7.86 4.31 1.98
CA GLU A 123 -8.67 5.30 2.70
C GLU A 123 -7.78 6.34 3.38
N LEU A 124 -6.69 5.92 4.03
CA LEU A 124 -5.72 6.84 4.62
C LEU A 124 -5.07 7.75 3.57
N ILE A 125 -4.65 7.22 2.42
CA ILE A 125 -4.10 8.00 1.31
C ILE A 125 -5.09 9.10 0.87
N HIS A 126 -6.37 8.74 0.74
CA HIS A 126 -7.41 9.68 0.34
C HIS A 126 -7.67 10.76 1.39
N ILE A 127 -7.83 10.37 2.66
CA ILE A 127 -8.04 11.29 3.79
C ILE A 127 -6.85 12.25 3.93
N GLY A 128 -5.63 11.69 3.90
CA GLY A 128 -4.39 12.45 4.04
C GLY A 128 -4.01 13.26 2.82
N LYS A 129 -4.77 13.17 1.71
CA LYS A 129 -4.47 13.84 0.43
C LYS A 129 -3.02 13.60 0.00
N ILE A 130 -2.55 12.38 0.19
CA ILE A 130 -1.19 11.97 -0.20
C ILE A 130 -1.08 11.99 -1.73
N LYS A 131 0.15 12.13 -2.23
CA LYS A 131 0.53 12.02 -3.65
C LYS A 131 -0.21 10.92 -4.40
N VAL A 132 -0.66 11.26 -5.61
CA VAL A 132 -1.46 10.38 -6.50
C VAL A 132 -0.71 9.09 -6.83
N GLU A 133 0.61 9.16 -6.95
CA GLU A 133 1.46 8.01 -7.25
C GLU A 133 1.37 6.90 -6.18
N MET A 134 1.15 7.27 -4.91
CA MET A 134 0.93 6.28 -3.84
C MET A 134 -0.46 5.63 -3.94
N ALA A 135 -1.47 6.42 -4.35
CA ALA A 135 -2.81 5.90 -4.60
C ALA A 135 -2.80 4.91 -5.77
N ASP A 136 -2.13 5.26 -6.86
CA ASP A 136 -1.98 4.39 -8.04
C ASP A 136 -1.25 3.09 -7.69
N PHE A 137 -0.15 3.18 -6.93
CA PHE A 137 0.59 2.01 -6.47
C PHE A 137 -0.26 1.10 -5.58
N CYS A 138 -1.03 1.68 -4.65
CA CYS A 138 -1.94 0.93 -3.78
C CYS A 138 -3.07 0.25 -4.58
N ASN A 139 -3.68 0.96 -5.53
CA ASN A 139 -4.73 0.44 -6.40
C ASN A 139 -4.24 -0.70 -7.30
N MET A 140 -3.02 -0.58 -7.83
CA MET A 140 -2.38 -1.64 -8.61
C MET A 140 -2.20 -2.91 -7.77
N MET A 141 -1.67 -2.78 -6.54
CA MET A 141 -1.54 -3.94 -5.64
C MET A 141 -2.90 -4.54 -5.26
N LEU A 142 -3.92 -3.72 -5.03
CA LEU A 142 -5.28 -4.21 -4.77
C LEU A 142 -5.79 -5.08 -5.92
N ALA A 143 -5.64 -4.62 -7.16
CA ALA A 143 -6.03 -5.37 -8.35
C ALA A 143 -5.24 -6.69 -8.47
N ASP A 144 -3.91 -6.64 -8.30
CA ASP A 144 -3.06 -7.84 -8.35
C ASP A 144 -3.47 -8.88 -7.29
N ILE A 145 -3.83 -8.44 -6.08
CA ILE A 145 -4.27 -9.34 -5.02
C ILE A 145 -5.59 -10.00 -5.36
N VAL A 146 -6.52 -9.31 -6.02
CA VAL A 146 -7.77 -9.91 -6.52
C VAL A 146 -7.46 -11.00 -7.53
N ASP A 147 -6.55 -10.76 -8.48
CA ASP A 147 -6.15 -11.73 -9.50
C ASP A 147 -5.46 -12.95 -8.89
N LEU A 148 -4.52 -12.73 -7.96
CA LEU A 148 -3.83 -13.80 -7.24
C LEU A 148 -4.78 -14.64 -6.39
N TYR A 149 -5.72 -13.99 -5.70
CA TYR A 149 -6.77 -14.64 -4.94
C TYR A 149 -7.66 -15.49 -5.86
N HIS A 150 -8.13 -14.91 -6.97
CA HIS A 150 -8.97 -15.60 -7.95
C HIS A 150 -8.27 -16.85 -8.51
N ASN A 151 -7.01 -16.73 -8.93
CA ASN A 151 -6.24 -17.82 -9.49
C ASN A 151 -6.07 -18.97 -8.49
N HIS A 152 -5.67 -18.65 -7.25
CA HIS A 152 -5.50 -19.66 -6.22
C HIS A 152 -6.83 -20.29 -5.78
N PHE A 153 -7.91 -19.49 -5.74
CA PHE A 153 -9.25 -19.98 -5.44
C PHE A 153 -9.71 -20.97 -6.51
N ASN A 154 -9.51 -20.63 -7.78
CA ASN A 154 -9.79 -21.50 -8.92
C ASN A 154 -9.01 -22.82 -8.81
N ASP A 155 -7.71 -22.78 -8.53
CA ASP A 155 -6.90 -23.99 -8.40
C ASP A 155 -7.45 -24.91 -7.29
N ILE A 156 -7.85 -24.35 -6.15
CA ILE A 156 -8.46 -25.12 -5.06
C ILE A 156 -9.79 -25.72 -5.50
N LEU A 157 -10.65 -24.90 -6.11
CA LEU A 157 -11.98 -25.32 -6.56
C LEU A 157 -11.89 -26.48 -7.56
N GLU A 158 -11.07 -26.32 -8.60
CA GLU A 158 -10.90 -27.31 -9.65
C GLU A 158 -10.25 -28.59 -9.10
N GLN A 159 -9.10 -28.47 -8.45
CA GLN A 159 -8.29 -29.65 -8.10
C GLN A 159 -8.86 -30.42 -6.90
N LYS A 160 -9.46 -29.73 -5.92
CA LYS A 160 -9.94 -30.38 -4.70
C LYS A 160 -11.42 -30.77 -4.77
N PHE A 161 -12.20 -30.16 -5.65
CA PHE A 161 -13.63 -30.42 -5.75
C PHE A 161 -14.04 -30.97 -7.11
N TRP A 162 -13.96 -30.17 -8.17
CA TRP A 162 -14.52 -30.56 -9.47
C TRP A 162 -13.79 -31.74 -10.12
N ALA A 163 -12.45 -31.74 -10.14
CA ALA A 163 -11.65 -32.86 -10.63
C ALA A 163 -11.86 -34.16 -9.83
N LYS A 164 -12.33 -34.05 -8.59
CA LYS A 164 -12.67 -35.18 -7.72
C LYS A 164 -14.16 -35.51 -7.71
N THR A 165 -14.91 -34.98 -8.69
CA THR A 165 -16.36 -35.18 -8.86
C THR A 165 -17.15 -34.93 -7.58
N LYS A 166 -16.72 -33.96 -6.78
CA LYS A 166 -17.43 -33.57 -5.55
C LYS A 166 -18.76 -32.93 -5.89
N SER A 167 -19.73 -33.10 -5.00
CA SER A 167 -21.05 -32.51 -5.18
C SER A 167 -20.99 -30.99 -4.95
N VAL A 168 -21.99 -30.28 -5.46
CA VAL A 168 -22.17 -28.85 -5.15
C VAL A 168 -22.35 -28.59 -3.65
N ASP A 169 -22.96 -29.52 -2.92
CA ASP A 169 -23.08 -29.44 -1.45
C ASP A 169 -21.72 -29.50 -0.77
N ASP A 170 -20.80 -30.33 -1.27
CA ASP A 170 -19.44 -30.38 -0.74
C ASP A 170 -18.71 -29.06 -0.96
N VAL A 171 -18.85 -28.45 -2.15
CA VAL A 171 -18.25 -27.15 -2.44
C VAL A 171 -18.82 -26.08 -1.53
N ILE A 172 -20.14 -26.03 -1.36
CA ILE A 172 -20.79 -25.04 -0.50
C ILE A 172 -20.34 -25.21 0.96
N HIS A 173 -20.45 -26.43 1.51
CA HIS A 173 -20.26 -26.63 2.95
C HIS A 173 -18.80 -26.74 3.37
N HIS A 174 -17.94 -27.35 2.56
CA HIS A 174 -16.54 -27.58 2.92
C HIS A 174 -15.58 -26.52 2.39
N PHE A 175 -16.03 -25.67 1.45
CA PHE A 175 -15.19 -24.60 0.90
C PHE A 175 -15.83 -23.22 1.03
N LEU A 176 -16.89 -22.92 0.26
CA LEU A 176 -17.42 -21.56 0.14
C LEU A 176 -17.87 -20.99 1.48
N LYS A 177 -18.64 -21.76 2.27
CA LYS A 177 -19.13 -21.31 3.57
C LYS A 177 -17.98 -20.96 4.50
N LYS A 178 -16.97 -21.83 4.61
CA LYS A 178 -15.81 -21.59 5.49
C LYS A 178 -15.01 -20.37 5.05
N GLU A 179 -14.79 -20.25 3.74
CA GLU A 179 -14.01 -19.16 3.16
C GLU A 179 -14.71 -17.81 3.34
N PHE A 180 -16.02 -17.76 3.08
CA PHE A 180 -16.79 -16.52 3.12
C PHE A 180 -17.09 -16.10 4.56
N GLU A 181 -17.34 -17.03 5.48
CA GLU A 181 -17.52 -16.71 6.90
C GLU A 181 -16.27 -16.04 7.48
N ARG A 182 -15.08 -16.51 7.08
CA ARG A 182 -13.83 -15.89 7.49
C ARG A 182 -13.70 -14.45 6.96
N MET A 183 -14.12 -14.19 5.72
CA MET A 183 -14.05 -12.85 5.14
C MET A 183 -15.09 -11.88 5.70
N ARG A 184 -16.17 -12.35 6.35
CA ARG A 184 -17.21 -11.47 6.93
C ARG A 184 -16.68 -10.55 8.04
N THR A 185 -15.56 -10.89 8.65
CA THR A 185 -14.93 -10.06 9.69
C THR A 185 -14.11 -8.91 9.12
N LEU A 186 -13.79 -8.94 7.83
CA LEU A 186 -13.04 -7.91 7.11
C LEU A 186 -13.96 -6.76 6.69
N ASN A 187 -13.36 -5.67 6.18
CA ASN A 187 -14.14 -4.53 5.72
C ASN A 187 -15.16 -4.93 4.61
N PRO A 188 -16.31 -4.23 4.52
CA PRO A 188 -17.38 -4.59 3.57
C PRO A 188 -16.93 -4.57 2.11
N TYR A 189 -16.02 -3.67 1.75
CA TYR A 189 -15.49 -3.57 0.39
C TYR A 189 -14.73 -4.85 -0.02
N THR A 190 -13.83 -5.31 0.84
CA THR A 190 -13.03 -6.52 0.64
C THR A 190 -13.91 -7.74 0.60
N TYR A 191 -14.84 -7.87 1.55
CA TYR A 191 -15.81 -8.96 1.56
C TYR A 191 -16.59 -9.00 0.25
N LYS A 192 -17.17 -7.89 -0.17
CA LYS A 192 -17.96 -7.81 -1.41
C LYS A 192 -17.10 -8.18 -2.61
N ASN A 193 -15.94 -7.55 -2.79
CA ASN A 193 -15.11 -7.75 -3.97
C ASN A 193 -14.66 -9.22 -4.12
N LEU A 194 -14.04 -9.78 -3.08
CA LEU A 194 -13.47 -11.13 -3.15
C LEU A 194 -14.56 -12.22 -3.20
N THR A 195 -15.68 -12.05 -2.48
CA THR A 195 -16.79 -13.03 -2.57
C THR A 195 -17.48 -12.98 -3.92
N SER A 196 -17.67 -11.80 -4.52
CA SER A 196 -18.24 -11.66 -5.87
C SER A 196 -17.38 -12.33 -6.93
N VAL A 197 -16.04 -12.19 -6.84
CA VAL A 197 -15.11 -12.83 -7.78
C VAL A 197 -15.07 -14.34 -7.58
N ALA A 198 -14.94 -14.82 -6.33
CA ALA A 198 -14.96 -16.25 -6.02
C ALA A 198 -16.27 -16.92 -6.43
N MET A 199 -17.41 -16.28 -6.18
CA MET A 199 -18.72 -16.85 -6.47
C MET A 199 -18.99 -16.93 -7.97
N ARG A 200 -18.64 -15.89 -8.74
CA ARG A 200 -18.72 -15.95 -10.20
C ARG A 200 -17.88 -17.10 -10.74
N LYS A 201 -16.63 -17.21 -10.27
CA LYS A 201 -15.78 -18.32 -10.68
C LYS A 201 -16.34 -19.69 -10.30
N ALA A 202 -16.93 -19.81 -9.11
CA ALA A 202 -17.58 -21.04 -8.69
C ALA A 202 -18.75 -21.45 -9.60
N ILE A 203 -19.50 -20.48 -10.11
CA ILE A 203 -20.60 -20.70 -11.06
C ILE A 203 -20.07 -21.05 -12.45
N ASP A 204 -19.10 -20.29 -12.96
CA ASP A 204 -18.54 -20.47 -14.30
C ASP A 204 -17.87 -21.83 -14.49
N SER A 205 -17.27 -22.35 -13.41
CA SER A 205 -16.62 -23.67 -13.37
C SER A 205 -17.57 -24.82 -13.02
N ALA A 206 -18.81 -24.55 -12.61
CA ALA A 206 -19.70 -25.60 -12.12
C ALA A 206 -20.32 -26.44 -13.26
N PRO A 207 -20.60 -27.73 -13.02
CA PRO A 207 -21.49 -28.48 -13.89
C PRO A 207 -22.87 -27.82 -13.98
N ASN A 208 -23.52 -27.87 -15.14
CA ASN A 208 -24.83 -27.25 -15.39
C ASN A 208 -25.90 -27.62 -14.34
N SER A 209 -25.87 -28.85 -13.83
CA SER A 209 -26.79 -29.33 -12.78
C SER A 209 -26.62 -28.62 -11.43
N SER A 210 -25.47 -27.96 -11.20
CA SER A 210 -25.08 -27.34 -9.94
C SER A 210 -25.25 -25.81 -9.94
N VAL A 211 -25.28 -25.19 -11.12
CA VAL A 211 -25.32 -23.72 -11.30
C VAL A 211 -26.47 -23.07 -10.54
N ASN A 212 -27.71 -23.55 -10.73
CA ASN A 212 -28.88 -22.96 -10.08
C ASN A 212 -28.79 -23.00 -8.54
N LYS A 213 -28.20 -24.06 -7.99
CA LYS A 213 -28.03 -24.22 -6.55
C LYS A 213 -26.99 -23.25 -5.99
N LEU A 214 -25.90 -23.02 -6.73
CA LEU A 214 -24.90 -22.00 -6.40
C LEU A 214 -25.49 -20.58 -6.44
N ILE A 215 -26.27 -20.26 -7.48
CA ILE A 215 -26.95 -18.96 -7.60
C ILE A 215 -27.91 -18.73 -6.42
N GLN A 216 -28.74 -19.71 -6.08
CA GLN A 216 -29.66 -19.62 -4.93
C GLN A 216 -28.88 -19.46 -3.62
N TRP A 217 -27.79 -20.21 -3.43
CA TRP A 217 -26.97 -20.07 -2.24
C TRP A 217 -26.33 -18.68 -2.13
N ALA A 218 -25.83 -18.13 -3.25
CA ALA A 218 -25.26 -16.79 -3.30
C ALA A 218 -26.29 -15.71 -2.91
N GLN A 219 -27.50 -15.79 -3.47
CA GLN A 219 -28.62 -14.89 -3.17
C GLN A 219 -29.01 -14.96 -1.69
N ASN A 220 -29.12 -16.16 -1.13
CA ASN A 220 -29.45 -16.37 0.29
C ASN A 220 -28.39 -15.84 1.25
N ASN A 221 -27.16 -15.63 0.78
CA ASN A 221 -26.05 -15.08 1.58
C ASN A 221 -25.70 -13.63 1.19
N SER A 222 -26.57 -12.97 0.42
CA SER A 222 -26.41 -11.57 -0.02
C SER A 222 -25.08 -11.30 -0.74
N ILE A 223 -24.58 -12.28 -1.49
CA ILE A 223 -23.38 -12.12 -2.32
C ILE A 223 -23.83 -11.51 -3.64
N ASN A 224 -23.40 -10.27 -3.91
CA ASN A 224 -23.68 -9.64 -5.19
C ASN A 224 -22.84 -10.32 -6.29
N MET A 225 -23.47 -10.77 -7.36
CA MET A 225 -22.75 -11.34 -8.50
C MET A 225 -22.55 -10.32 -9.63
N ASP A 226 -23.22 -9.17 -9.54
CA ASP A 226 -23.07 -8.05 -10.45
C ASP A 226 -21.95 -7.13 -9.93
N VAL A 227 -20.80 -7.18 -10.58
CA VAL A 227 -19.77 -6.13 -10.46
C VAL A 227 -19.58 -5.58 -11.87
N THR A 228 -20.30 -4.50 -12.14
CA THR A 228 -19.93 -3.50 -13.16
C THR A 228 -18.93 -2.53 -12.56
#